data_AF-A0A426YBE7-F1
#
_entry.id   AF-A0A426YBE7-F1
#
_cell.length_a   1.000
_cell.length_b   1.000
_cell.length_c   1.000
_cell.angle_alpha   90.00
_cell.angle_beta   90.00
_cell.angle_gamma   90.00
#
_symmetry.space_group_name_H-M   'P 1'
#
loop_
_entity.id
_entity.type
_entity.pdbx_description
1 polymer ?
#
loop_
_entity_poly.entity_id
_entity_poly.type
_entity_poly.pdbx_seq_one_letter_code
_entity_poly.pdbx_strand_id
1 'polypeptide(L)'
;MRASILLCLLVATLSSSSIATGGDVLTPHRPILDDGTTLTSAGGAFELGFFSPVGSDTRYIGIWFHKVSLQTVIWVANRQRPVAGRTGSLSLAANGTLFVTDNSTVVWSSSSPALANPVAQLLDDGNLVVMESGSSSKDPNSFAWQGFDFPTDTLLPGMKLGWNLTSGLNRNLTSWASLSDPAIGNYTMSVDVDGDAQGFLWSRDTKEWRAGPWNGIQFSGIPDMKTYSQFSFEFIIRPDEVFYSFFAHDASIISRLTVLPSGILQRLVWIEHSKLWSVFWFAPRDQCDYVSPCGPNGVCDSNNSPICDCLHGFRPKNPTNWDLRDGSDGCVRETALDCRNGTDGFNQLSSAKLPDTSRAVVNRSLNLQQCRDACLRNCSCTGYAAASVNSSGIWNGCIMWTTGLTDLRVYVSGGQDLYVRVAAADLGTSRAKSLSIDDGADGKDLDLPLYDLGTIADATDNFSIHNKLGEGGYGPVYKGKLEEEQEVAIKRLSKTSMQGLDEFKNEVTVIAKLQHRNLVRLLGCCIQAGERVLIYEYMPNGSLDAFLFGGFRLSSPFKSI
;
A
#
# COMPACT_ATOMS: atom_id res chain seq x y z
N MET A 1 -32.66 47.33 -58.14
CA MET A 1 -31.40 48.03 -58.50
C MET A 1 -30.91 48.77 -57.26
N ARG A 2 -29.62 48.61 -56.90
CA ARG A 2 -28.88 49.20 -55.75
C ARG A 2 -29.18 48.51 -54.40
N ALA A 3 -28.35 47.60 -53.89
CA ALA A 3 -26.95 47.71 -53.41
C ALA A 3 -26.79 48.70 -52.25
N SER A 4 -26.54 48.18 -51.04
CA SER A 4 -25.80 48.84 -49.97
C SER A 4 -25.29 47.78 -48.99
N ILE A 5 -23.99 47.51 -49.11
CA ILE A 5 -23.16 46.72 -48.20
C ILE A 5 -22.74 47.66 -47.07
N LEU A 6 -23.02 47.31 -45.81
CA LEU A 6 -22.44 47.99 -44.65
C LEU A 6 -21.42 47.05 -44.01
N LEU A 7 -20.14 47.34 -44.24
CA LEU A 7 -18.99 46.67 -43.65
C LEU A 7 -18.67 47.38 -42.32
N CYS A 8 -19.03 46.80 -41.18
CA CYS A 8 -18.54 47.25 -39.88
C CYS A 8 -17.18 46.60 -39.60
N LEU A 9 -16.12 47.39 -39.66
CA LEU A 9 -14.78 47.03 -39.19
C LEU A 9 -14.76 47.05 -37.65
N LEU A 10 -14.79 45.87 -37.02
CA LEU A 10 -14.41 45.69 -35.62
C LEU A 10 -12.89 45.52 -35.56
N VAL A 11 -12.20 46.57 -35.12
CA VAL A 11 -10.78 46.50 -34.77
C VAL A 11 -10.68 45.80 -33.42
N ALA A 12 -10.43 44.48 -33.45
CA ALA A 12 -10.02 43.75 -32.27
C ALA A 12 -8.55 44.10 -31.98
N THR A 13 -8.32 44.94 -30.97
CA THR A 13 -6.98 45.12 -30.39
C THR A 13 -6.59 43.81 -29.70
N LEU A 14 -5.85 42.96 -30.41
CA LEU A 14 -5.09 41.87 -29.84
C LEU A 14 -3.99 42.49 -28.96
N SER A 15 -4.27 42.64 -27.67
CA SER A 15 -3.23 42.76 -26.65
C SER A 15 -2.54 41.41 -26.56
N SER A 16 -1.49 41.23 -27.36
CA SER A 16 -0.57 40.11 -27.26
C SER A 16 0.17 40.24 -25.94
N SER A 17 -0.35 39.63 -24.87
CA SER A 17 0.47 39.32 -23.70
C SER A 17 1.53 38.32 -24.17
N SER A 18 2.70 38.81 -24.55
CA SER A 18 3.85 37.97 -24.82
C SER A 18 4.25 37.30 -23.51
N ILE A 19 3.72 36.11 -23.25
CA ILE A 19 4.30 35.23 -22.25
C ILE A 19 5.67 34.86 -22.83
N ALA A 20 6.73 35.46 -22.30
CA ALA A 20 8.09 35.04 -22.61
C ALA A 20 8.20 33.59 -22.14
N THR A 21 8.14 32.63 -23.06
CA THR A 21 8.53 31.26 -22.77
C THR A 21 10.01 31.29 -22.42
N GLY A 22 10.31 31.31 -21.12
CA GLY A 22 11.68 31.17 -20.64
C GLY A 22 12.25 29.83 -21.11
N GLY A 23 13.55 29.80 -21.38
CA GLY A 23 14.25 28.54 -21.61
C GLY A 23 14.19 27.64 -20.38
N ASP A 24 14.83 26.49 -20.46
CA ASP A 24 14.98 25.53 -19.36
C ASP A 24 16.22 25.82 -18.48
N VAL A 25 17.02 26.83 -18.84
CA VAL A 25 18.32 27.13 -18.24
C VAL A 25 18.35 28.50 -17.55
N LEU A 26 18.80 28.50 -16.30
CA LEU A 26 19.21 29.67 -15.52
C LEU A 26 20.74 29.86 -15.61
N THR A 27 21.18 31.09 -15.86
CA THR A 27 22.60 31.46 -15.83
C THR A 27 22.85 32.59 -14.84
N PRO A 28 24.10 32.85 -14.41
CA PRO A 28 24.38 33.93 -13.48
C PRO A 28 23.98 35.34 -13.95
N HIS A 29 23.73 35.52 -15.24
CA HIS A 29 23.34 36.80 -15.84
C HIS A 29 21.84 36.91 -16.15
N ARG A 30 21.07 35.84 -15.91
CA ARG A 30 19.64 35.77 -16.21
C ARG A 30 18.89 35.21 -15.01
N PRO A 31 18.69 36.00 -13.93
CA PRO A 31 17.89 35.58 -12.79
C PRO A 31 16.40 35.49 -13.16
N ILE A 32 15.63 34.72 -12.38
CA ILE A 32 14.16 34.79 -12.40
C ILE A 32 13.72 35.86 -11.43
N LEU A 33 12.97 36.84 -11.91
CA LEU A 33 12.41 37.91 -11.10
C LEU A 33 10.96 37.58 -10.75
N ASP A 34 10.46 38.19 -9.68
CA ASP A 34 9.06 38.05 -9.28
C ASP A 34 8.07 38.92 -10.10
N ASP A 35 8.22 38.88 -11.43
CA ASP A 35 7.49 39.68 -12.41
C ASP A 35 6.66 38.82 -13.38
N GLY A 36 6.61 37.51 -13.15
CA GLY A 36 5.95 36.53 -14.02
C GLY A 36 6.90 35.78 -14.94
N THR A 37 8.21 36.03 -14.85
CA THR A 37 9.22 35.19 -15.50
C THR A 37 9.26 33.78 -14.90
N THR A 38 9.35 32.76 -15.76
CA THR A 38 9.44 31.34 -15.38
C THR A 38 10.48 30.62 -16.24
N LEU A 39 10.94 29.46 -15.79
CA LEU A 39 11.66 28.49 -16.61
C LEU A 39 10.75 27.31 -16.89
N THR A 40 10.73 26.85 -18.14
CA THR A 40 9.93 25.70 -18.54
C THR A 40 10.88 24.58 -18.99
N SER A 41 10.65 23.35 -18.53
CA SER A 41 11.47 22.20 -18.95
C SER A 41 11.40 22.01 -20.47
N ALA A 42 12.44 21.43 -21.08
CA ALA A 42 12.56 21.37 -22.54
C ALA A 42 11.34 20.76 -23.27
N GLY A 43 10.74 19.70 -22.71
CA GLY A 43 9.52 19.05 -23.20
C GLY A 43 8.21 19.64 -22.68
N GLY A 44 8.28 20.75 -21.94
CA GLY A 44 7.15 21.48 -21.38
C GLY A 44 6.36 20.68 -20.33
N ALA A 45 7.01 19.78 -19.60
CA ALA A 45 6.38 18.97 -18.57
C ALA A 45 6.26 19.73 -17.24
N PHE A 46 7.30 20.50 -16.90
CA PHE A 46 7.43 21.21 -15.64
C PHE A 46 7.76 22.68 -15.86
N GLU A 47 7.40 23.49 -14.87
CA GLU A 47 7.67 24.92 -14.84
C GLU A 47 8.14 25.33 -13.45
N LEU A 48 9.15 26.20 -13.40
CA LEU A 48 9.75 26.76 -12.20
C LEU A 48 9.53 28.28 -12.18
N GLY A 49 9.10 28.81 -11.04
CA GLY A 49 9.01 30.25 -10.85
C GLY A 49 8.44 30.65 -9.49
N PHE A 50 8.14 31.94 -9.36
CA PHE A 50 7.48 32.47 -8.16
C PHE A 50 5.98 32.18 -8.17
N PHE A 51 5.47 31.68 -7.05
CA PHE A 51 4.04 31.48 -6.83
C PHE A 51 3.60 31.99 -5.45
N SER A 52 2.29 32.15 -5.32
CA SER A 52 1.63 32.45 -4.05
C SER A 52 0.58 31.37 -3.78
N PRO A 53 0.55 30.79 -2.57
CA PRO A 53 -0.55 29.94 -2.15
C PRO A 53 -1.89 30.71 -2.20
N VAL A 54 -2.99 29.98 -2.39
CA VAL A 54 -4.33 30.60 -2.42
C VAL A 54 -4.60 31.32 -1.09
N GLY A 55 -4.96 32.60 -1.17
CA GLY A 55 -5.29 33.41 0.01
C GLY A 55 -4.08 33.97 0.77
N SER A 56 -2.87 33.90 0.20
CA SER A 56 -1.66 34.51 0.79
C SER A 56 -0.91 35.38 -0.21
N ASP A 57 -0.34 36.49 0.26
CA ASP A 57 0.56 37.36 -0.52
C ASP A 57 2.05 36.96 -0.38
N THR A 58 2.35 35.95 0.44
CA THR A 58 3.70 35.41 0.57
C THR A 58 4.16 34.76 -0.73
N ARG A 59 5.43 34.95 -1.08
CA ARG A 59 6.00 34.45 -2.33
C ARG A 59 7.02 33.33 -2.07
N TYR A 60 6.93 32.30 -2.90
CA TYR A 60 7.82 31.14 -2.87
C TYR A 60 8.31 30.81 -4.27
N ILE A 61 9.54 30.29 -4.37
CA ILE A 61 10.01 29.58 -5.56
C ILE A 61 9.52 28.15 -5.49
N GLY A 62 8.85 27.69 -6.54
CA GLY A 62 8.42 26.30 -6.64
C GLY A 62 8.42 25.78 -8.07
N ILE A 63 8.31 24.45 -8.17
CA ILE A 63 8.14 23.72 -9.42
C ILE A 63 6.72 23.16 -9.44
N TRP A 64 6.03 23.26 -10.58
CA TRP A 64 4.72 22.65 -10.81
C TRP A 64 4.67 21.97 -12.17
N PHE A 65 3.65 21.13 -12.37
CA PHE A 65 3.36 20.57 -13.69
C PHE A 65 2.83 21.66 -14.63
N HIS A 66 3.47 21.85 -15.77
CA HIS A 66 3.09 22.88 -16.73
C HIS A 66 1.81 22.53 -17.50
N LYS A 67 1.59 21.24 -17.81
CA LYS A 67 0.42 20.75 -18.57
C LYS A 67 -0.84 20.52 -17.72
N VAL A 68 -0.73 20.60 -16.40
CA VAL A 68 -1.84 20.36 -15.47
C VAL A 68 -2.55 21.70 -15.22
N SER A 69 -3.84 21.78 -15.56
CA SER A 69 -4.62 23.02 -15.51
C SER A 69 -4.80 23.58 -14.09
N LEU A 70 -4.75 22.71 -13.08
CA LEU A 70 -4.70 23.10 -11.68
C LEU A 70 -3.24 23.23 -11.24
N GLN A 71 -2.79 24.43 -10.90
CA GLN A 71 -1.41 24.65 -10.45
C GLN A 71 -1.10 23.72 -9.27
N THR A 72 -0.29 22.70 -9.54
CA THR A 72 0.04 21.64 -8.59
C THR A 72 1.54 21.73 -8.32
N VAL A 73 1.88 22.42 -7.23
CA VAL A 73 3.26 22.60 -6.79
C VAL A 73 3.78 21.28 -6.20
N ILE A 74 4.96 20.87 -6.64
CA ILE A 74 5.59 19.58 -6.29
C ILE A 74 6.92 19.76 -5.55
N TRP A 75 7.50 20.96 -5.63
CA TRP A 75 8.75 21.32 -4.99
C TRP A 75 8.74 22.81 -4.67
N VAL A 76 9.37 23.18 -3.56
CA VAL A 76 9.41 24.54 -3.03
C VAL A 76 10.77 24.77 -2.37
N ALA A 77 11.49 25.81 -2.78
CA ALA A 77 12.83 26.11 -2.28
C ALA A 77 12.77 26.70 -0.86
N ASN A 78 12.18 27.89 -0.75
CA ASN A 78 12.26 28.76 0.43
C ASN A 78 11.10 28.53 1.42
N ARG A 79 10.76 27.26 1.71
CA ARG A 79 9.64 26.87 2.59
C ARG A 79 9.70 27.49 3.99
N GLN A 80 10.90 27.68 4.53
CA GLN A 80 11.11 28.19 5.89
C GLN A 80 11.09 29.73 5.96
N ARG A 81 11.46 30.41 4.88
CA ARG A 81 11.59 31.87 4.81
C ARG A 81 10.97 32.36 3.48
N PRO A 82 9.64 32.60 3.46
CA PRO A 82 9.00 33.20 2.29
C PRO A 82 9.55 34.59 1.98
N VAL A 83 9.37 35.02 0.75
CA VAL A 83 9.64 36.40 0.31
C VAL A 83 8.40 37.26 0.61
N ALA A 84 8.62 38.46 1.17
CA ALA A 84 7.55 39.40 1.49
C ALA A 84 7.21 40.28 0.28
N GLY A 85 6.04 40.06 -0.33
CA GLY A 85 5.64 40.80 -1.53
C GLY A 85 6.50 40.42 -2.76
N ARG A 86 6.50 41.27 -3.80
CA ARG A 86 7.09 40.95 -5.12
C ARG A 86 8.51 41.51 -5.32
N THR A 87 9.36 41.32 -4.34
CA THR A 87 10.77 41.76 -4.31
C THR A 87 11.75 40.61 -4.51
N GLY A 88 11.23 39.42 -4.82
CA GLY A 88 11.98 38.19 -4.91
C GLY A 88 12.84 38.09 -6.16
N SER A 89 14.00 37.44 -6.04
CA SER A 89 14.72 36.90 -7.19
C SER A 89 15.31 35.53 -6.89
N LEU A 90 15.25 34.62 -7.87
CA LEU A 90 16.05 33.38 -7.89
C LEU A 90 17.24 33.58 -8.81
N SER A 91 18.43 33.39 -8.27
CA SER A 91 19.69 33.66 -8.96
C SER A 91 20.67 32.50 -8.82
N LEU A 92 21.61 32.41 -9.77
CA LEU A 92 22.74 31.49 -9.73
C LEU A 92 24.03 32.29 -9.54
N ALA A 93 24.78 32.00 -8.49
CA ALA A 93 26.09 32.63 -8.26
C ALA A 93 27.15 32.07 -9.22
N ALA A 94 28.22 32.82 -9.45
CA ALA A 94 29.34 32.41 -10.31
C ALA A 94 30.06 31.14 -9.81
N ASN A 95 29.89 30.77 -8.53
CA ASN A 95 30.43 29.53 -7.96
C ASN A 95 29.46 28.33 -8.03
N GLY A 96 28.24 28.51 -8.57
CA GLY A 96 27.23 27.45 -8.67
C GLY A 96 26.17 27.45 -7.57
N THR A 97 26.24 28.35 -6.58
CA THR A 97 25.22 28.41 -5.53
C THR A 97 23.91 28.98 -6.11
N LEU A 98 22.81 28.23 -6.02
CA LEU A 98 21.47 28.75 -6.25
C LEU A 98 21.00 29.47 -4.99
N PHE A 99 20.39 30.65 -5.13
CA PHE A 99 19.88 31.38 -3.98
C PHE A 99 18.65 32.23 -4.31
N VAL A 100 17.79 32.39 -3.30
CA VAL A 100 16.61 33.26 -3.35
C VAL A 100 16.86 34.46 -2.46
N THR A 101 16.58 35.66 -2.97
CA THR A 101 16.64 36.90 -2.19
C THR A 101 15.26 37.51 -1.98
N ASP A 102 15.11 38.20 -0.85
CA ASP A 102 14.05 39.17 -0.59
C ASP A 102 14.69 40.53 -0.28
N ASN A 103 14.46 41.52 -1.14
CA ASN A 103 15.04 42.86 -1.01
C ASN A 103 16.56 42.81 -0.73
N SER A 104 17.28 42.04 -1.56
CA SER A 104 18.72 41.74 -1.47
C SER A 104 19.18 40.88 -0.28
N THR A 105 18.29 40.48 0.63
CA THR A 105 18.62 39.56 1.72
C THR A 105 18.46 38.12 1.25
N VAL A 106 19.47 37.27 1.39
CA VAL A 106 19.36 35.84 1.05
C VAL A 106 18.43 35.15 2.05
N VAL A 107 17.32 34.59 1.55
CA VAL A 107 16.33 33.85 2.35
C VAL A 107 16.45 32.34 2.20
N TRP A 108 17.07 31.87 1.11
CA TRP A 108 17.36 30.47 0.85
C TRP A 108 18.60 30.34 -0.06
N SER A 109 19.38 29.29 0.12
CA SER A 109 20.49 28.94 -0.77
C SER A 109 20.69 27.43 -0.84
N SER A 110 21.15 26.93 -1.98
CA SER A 110 21.63 25.56 -2.13
C SER A 110 23.04 25.39 -1.56
N SER A 111 23.41 24.14 -1.30
CA SER A 111 24.79 23.75 -0.99
C SER A 111 25.36 23.02 -2.20
N SER A 112 26.26 23.66 -2.94
CA SER A 112 26.93 23.06 -4.10
C SER A 112 28.45 23.18 -3.99
N PRO A 113 29.22 22.19 -4.46
CA PRO A 113 30.63 22.38 -4.77
C PRO A 113 30.84 23.57 -5.72
N ALA A 114 32.01 24.20 -5.63
CA ALA A 114 32.33 25.32 -6.50
C ALA A 114 32.53 24.85 -7.95
N LEU A 115 31.86 25.53 -8.89
CA LEU A 115 31.97 25.31 -10.34
C LEU A 115 32.64 26.52 -11.01
N ALA A 116 33.16 26.31 -12.23
CA ALA A 116 33.84 27.37 -13.00
C ALA A 116 32.85 28.18 -13.84
N ASN A 117 31.97 27.51 -14.59
CA ASN A 117 30.90 28.12 -15.38
C ASN A 117 29.58 27.39 -15.10
N PRO A 118 28.92 27.70 -13.98
CA PRO A 118 27.72 27.00 -13.57
C PRO A 118 26.52 27.36 -14.45
N VAL A 119 25.68 26.37 -14.69
CA VAL A 119 24.32 26.52 -15.20
C VAL A 119 23.37 25.76 -14.28
N ALA A 120 22.15 26.28 -14.10
CA ALA A 120 21.08 25.50 -13.52
C ALA A 120 20.03 25.18 -14.58
N GLN A 121 19.54 23.95 -14.61
CA GLN A 121 18.61 23.49 -15.66
C GLN A 121 17.43 22.75 -15.04
N LEU A 122 16.23 23.04 -15.52
CA LEU A 122 15.01 22.30 -15.18
C LEU A 122 14.81 21.16 -16.18
N LEU A 123 14.92 19.92 -15.70
CA LEU A 123 14.79 18.71 -16.52
C LEU A 123 13.33 18.28 -16.69
N ASP A 124 13.08 17.43 -17.70
CA ASP A 124 11.72 16.94 -18.04
C ASP A 124 11.16 15.89 -17.06
N ASP A 125 11.96 15.42 -16.10
CA ASP A 125 11.49 14.65 -14.95
C ASP A 125 11.10 15.55 -13.76
N GLY A 126 11.34 16.86 -13.86
CA GLY A 126 11.07 17.86 -12.83
C GLY A 126 12.26 18.13 -11.90
N ASN A 127 13.43 17.51 -12.15
CA ASN A 127 14.63 17.76 -11.37
C ASN A 127 15.26 19.10 -11.77
N LEU A 128 15.48 19.98 -10.80
CA LEU A 128 16.29 21.19 -10.99
C LEU A 128 17.73 20.86 -10.63
N VAL A 129 18.64 20.91 -11.60
CA VAL A 129 20.04 20.52 -11.41
C VAL A 129 20.97 21.72 -11.58
N VAL A 130 22.11 21.72 -10.88
CA VAL A 130 23.23 22.63 -11.10
C VAL A 130 24.43 21.82 -11.56
N MET A 131 25.06 22.27 -12.65
CA MET A 131 26.20 21.58 -13.26
C MET A 131 27.11 22.56 -14.02
N GLU A 132 28.26 22.09 -14.47
CA GLU A 132 29.16 22.85 -15.34
C GLU A 132 28.55 22.99 -16.75
N SER A 133 28.71 24.16 -17.36
CA SER A 133 28.22 24.43 -18.71
C SER A 133 28.84 23.45 -19.71
N GLY A 134 27.99 22.77 -20.49
CA GLY A 134 28.41 21.77 -21.48
C GLY A 134 28.49 20.34 -20.94
N SER A 135 28.30 20.12 -19.64
CA SER A 135 28.08 18.78 -19.08
C SER A 135 26.77 18.16 -19.59
N SER A 136 26.72 16.83 -19.58
CA SER A 136 25.52 16.09 -19.99
C SER A 136 24.47 16.11 -18.90
N SER A 137 23.31 16.71 -19.16
CA SER A 137 22.13 16.67 -18.28
C SER A 137 21.56 15.26 -18.06
N LYS A 138 22.05 14.25 -18.81
CA LYS A 138 21.69 12.85 -18.67
C LYS A 138 22.63 12.05 -17.77
N ASP A 139 23.75 12.63 -17.33
CA ASP A 139 24.71 11.97 -16.45
C ASP A 139 24.56 12.53 -15.02
N PRO A 140 23.98 11.76 -14.08
CA PRO A 140 23.80 12.19 -12.70
C PRO A 140 25.11 12.53 -11.97
N ASN A 141 26.25 11.99 -12.42
CA ASN A 141 27.55 12.29 -11.81
C ASN A 141 28.06 13.70 -12.14
N SER A 142 27.46 14.35 -13.12
CA SER A 142 27.80 15.72 -13.51
C SER A 142 27.14 16.78 -12.62
N PHE A 143 26.19 16.39 -11.77
CA PHE A 143 25.43 17.32 -10.95
C PHE A 143 26.21 17.73 -9.70
N ALA A 144 26.46 19.03 -9.57
CA ALA A 144 26.99 19.61 -8.34
C ALA A 144 25.90 19.76 -7.27
N TRP A 145 24.65 19.91 -7.70
CA TRP A 145 23.47 19.94 -6.83
C TRP A 145 22.23 19.50 -7.63
N GLN A 146 21.25 18.90 -6.96
CA GLN A 146 19.97 18.53 -7.56
C GLN A 146 18.80 18.69 -6.59
N GLY A 147 17.65 19.14 -7.08
CA GLY A 147 16.44 19.34 -6.29
C GLY A 147 15.85 18.02 -5.77
N PHE A 148 16.04 16.92 -6.49
CA PHE A 148 15.59 15.59 -6.07
C PHE A 148 16.23 15.06 -4.78
N ASP A 149 17.37 15.63 -4.37
CA ASP A 149 18.00 15.32 -3.07
C ASP A 149 17.34 16.08 -1.91
N PHE A 150 16.49 17.07 -2.22
CA PHE A 150 15.79 17.91 -1.25
C PHE A 150 14.28 17.96 -1.57
N PRO A 151 13.58 16.82 -1.52
CA PRO A 151 12.14 16.77 -1.76
C PRO A 151 11.37 17.63 -0.75
N THR A 152 10.15 18.03 -1.15
CA THR A 152 9.23 18.74 -0.24
C THR A 152 8.24 17.77 0.39
N ASP A 153 6.98 17.78 -0.03
CA ASP A 153 5.95 16.85 0.42
C ASP A 153 5.67 15.74 -0.60
N THR A 154 6.31 15.81 -1.77
CA THR A 154 5.94 15.05 -2.96
C THR A 154 7.12 14.26 -3.52
N LEU A 155 6.86 13.00 -3.91
CA LEU A 155 7.73 12.11 -4.66
C LEU A 155 7.18 11.91 -6.08
N LEU A 156 8.02 12.20 -7.08
CA LEU A 156 7.76 11.99 -8.50
C LEU A 156 8.35 10.65 -8.98
N PRO A 157 7.97 10.19 -10.19
CA PRO A 157 8.63 9.06 -10.82
C PRO A 157 10.16 9.25 -10.87
N GLY A 158 10.93 8.23 -10.49
CA GLY A 158 12.40 8.26 -10.50
C GLY A 158 13.07 8.95 -9.30
N MET A 159 12.34 9.72 -8.50
CA MET A 159 12.89 10.25 -7.24
C MET A 159 13.19 9.13 -6.24
N LYS A 160 14.14 9.37 -5.35
CA LYS A 160 14.53 8.45 -4.27
C LYS A 160 13.98 8.93 -2.92
N LEU A 161 13.22 8.08 -2.23
CA LEU A 161 12.80 8.26 -0.84
C LEU A 161 13.65 7.34 0.04
N GLY A 162 14.48 7.89 0.93
CA GLY A 162 15.39 7.13 1.79
C GLY A 162 16.83 7.65 1.78
N TRP A 163 17.77 6.77 2.10
CA TRP A 163 19.13 7.10 2.49
C TRP A 163 20.16 6.90 1.38
N ASN A 164 21.07 7.86 1.25
CA ASN A 164 22.44 7.58 0.82
C ASN A 164 23.29 7.42 2.10
N LEU A 165 23.73 6.19 2.36
CA LEU A 165 24.46 5.83 3.58
C LEU A 165 25.90 6.34 3.55
N THR A 166 26.48 6.50 2.36
CA THR A 166 27.84 7.03 2.18
C THR A 166 27.93 8.51 2.54
N SER A 167 26.97 9.33 2.09
CA SER A 167 26.94 10.77 2.38
C SER A 167 26.16 11.15 3.64
N GLY A 168 25.35 10.24 4.18
CA GLY A 168 24.42 10.51 5.27
C GLY A 168 23.17 11.28 4.86
N LEU A 169 22.93 11.49 3.56
CA LEU A 169 21.76 12.21 3.07
C LEU A 169 20.50 11.34 3.18
N ASN A 170 19.52 11.82 3.94
CA ASN A 170 18.18 11.23 4.04
C ASN A 170 17.14 12.06 3.29
N ARG A 171 16.54 11.48 2.25
CA ARG A 171 15.49 12.10 1.44
C ARG A 171 14.13 11.70 2.00
N ASN A 172 13.45 12.63 2.67
CA ASN A 172 12.14 12.42 3.29
C ASN A 172 11.08 13.34 2.69
N LEU A 173 9.82 12.89 2.69
CA LEU A 173 8.70 13.75 2.29
C LEU A 173 8.10 14.38 3.54
N THR A 174 8.13 15.71 3.65
CA THR A 174 7.53 16.44 4.76
C THR A 174 6.38 17.29 4.27
N SER A 175 5.20 17.02 4.82
CA SER A 175 3.95 17.74 4.55
C SER A 175 4.12 19.25 4.60
N TRP A 176 3.23 19.97 3.90
CA TRP A 176 3.01 21.39 4.13
C TRP A 176 2.41 21.61 5.53
N ALA A 177 2.54 22.83 6.07
CA ALA A 177 1.94 23.19 7.35
C ALA A 177 0.41 23.22 7.26
N SER A 178 -0.12 23.64 6.10
CA SER A 178 -1.54 23.56 5.75
C SER A 178 -1.71 23.51 4.23
N LEU A 179 -2.94 23.36 3.75
CA LEU A 179 -3.22 23.37 2.30
C LEU A 179 -2.88 24.72 1.63
N SER A 180 -2.76 25.80 2.40
CA SER A 180 -2.44 27.15 1.93
C SER A 180 -1.10 27.69 2.47
N ASP A 181 -0.31 26.86 3.17
CA ASP A 181 0.98 27.26 3.73
C ASP A 181 2.05 26.19 3.46
N PRO A 182 2.95 26.42 2.48
CA PRO A 182 4.05 25.52 2.15
C PRO A 182 5.14 25.40 3.22
N ALA A 183 5.03 26.08 4.36
CA ALA A 183 5.93 25.87 5.49
C ALA A 183 6.03 24.39 5.89
N ILE A 184 7.04 24.04 6.68
CA ILE A 184 7.28 22.67 7.12
C ILE A 184 6.15 22.24 8.06
N GLY A 185 5.42 21.19 7.67
CA GLY A 185 4.33 20.61 8.46
C GLY A 185 4.80 19.59 9.49
N ASN A 186 3.83 18.93 10.14
CA ASN A 186 4.09 17.99 11.23
C ASN A 186 4.30 16.55 10.77
N TYR A 187 3.91 16.22 9.55
CA TYR A 187 3.93 14.85 9.06
C TYR A 187 5.06 14.59 8.08
N THR A 188 5.78 13.49 8.30
CA THR A 188 6.94 13.10 7.50
C THR A 188 6.87 11.64 7.11
N MET A 189 7.01 11.33 5.82
CA MET A 189 7.25 9.98 5.33
C MET A 189 8.75 9.77 5.19
N SER A 190 9.28 8.72 5.83
CA SER A 190 10.71 8.39 5.83
C SER A 190 10.94 6.88 5.77
N VAL A 191 12.18 6.49 5.45
CA VAL A 191 12.65 5.11 5.51
C VAL A 191 13.46 4.92 6.79
N ASP A 192 13.07 3.94 7.60
CA ASP A 192 13.86 3.40 8.69
C ASP A 192 14.74 2.26 8.16
N VAL A 193 16.00 2.24 8.58
CA VAL A 193 17.01 1.25 8.13
C VAL A 193 17.40 0.29 9.25
N ASP A 194 16.82 0.43 10.45
CA ASP A 194 17.05 -0.49 11.55
C ASP A 194 16.40 -1.86 11.25
N GLY A 195 17.13 -2.94 11.57
CA GLY A 195 16.70 -4.32 11.30
C GLY A 195 16.50 -4.60 9.81
N ASP A 196 15.26 -4.91 9.39
CA ASP A 196 14.90 -4.90 7.96
C ASP A 196 14.30 -3.54 7.61
N ALA A 197 14.75 -2.91 6.52
CA ALA A 197 14.34 -1.54 6.21
C ALA A 197 12.83 -1.43 5.91
N GLN A 198 12.18 -0.39 6.43
CA GLN A 198 10.73 -0.16 6.32
C GLN A 198 10.39 1.31 6.13
N GLY A 199 9.23 1.60 5.52
CA GLY A 199 8.69 2.96 5.47
C GLY A 199 7.78 3.28 6.66
N PHE A 200 7.88 4.50 7.19
CA PHE A 200 7.03 5.02 8.25
C PHE A 200 6.50 6.42 7.91
N LEU A 201 5.23 6.64 8.22
CA LEU A 201 4.65 7.98 8.33
C LEU A 201 4.68 8.40 9.79
N TRP A 202 5.26 9.57 10.05
CA TRP A 202 5.45 10.12 11.38
C TRP A 202 4.59 11.35 11.57
N SER A 203 4.06 11.53 12.78
CA SER A 203 3.58 12.80 13.32
C SER A 203 4.61 13.29 14.32
N ARG A 204 5.48 14.20 13.90
CA ARG A 204 6.69 14.62 14.66
C ARG A 204 7.52 13.40 15.05
N ASP A 205 7.48 13.00 16.32
CA ASP A 205 8.25 11.88 16.88
C ASP A 205 7.41 10.59 17.05
N THR A 206 6.13 10.61 16.67
CA THR A 206 5.20 9.48 16.81
C THR A 206 5.02 8.77 15.47
N LYS A 207 5.15 7.44 15.45
CA LYS A 207 4.85 6.62 14.25
C LYS A 207 3.34 6.49 14.09
N GLU A 208 2.78 7.01 13.01
CA GLU A 208 1.34 6.96 12.70
C GLU A 208 0.96 5.76 11.84
N TRP A 209 1.79 5.47 10.84
CA TRP A 209 1.57 4.35 9.91
C TRP A 209 2.90 3.72 9.51
N ARG A 210 2.85 2.41 9.24
CA ARG A 210 4.00 1.63 8.80
C ARG A 210 3.68 0.91 7.48
N ALA A 211 4.49 1.19 6.45
CA ALA A 211 4.47 0.45 5.19
C ALA A 211 4.97 -0.99 5.36
N GLY A 212 5.86 -1.23 6.34
CA GLY A 212 6.45 -2.52 6.64
C GLY A 212 7.60 -2.87 5.70
N PRO A 213 8.16 -4.09 5.79
CA PRO A 213 9.32 -4.46 5.00
C PRO A 213 8.90 -4.76 3.56
N TRP A 214 9.87 -4.64 2.66
CA TRP A 214 9.72 -5.02 1.25
C TRP A 214 9.91 -6.52 1.08
N ASN A 215 8.87 -7.21 0.62
CA ASN A 215 8.91 -8.66 0.45
C ASN A 215 9.43 -9.12 -0.92
N GLY A 216 10.07 -8.24 -1.72
CA GLY A 216 10.53 -8.55 -3.07
C GLY A 216 9.57 -8.12 -4.17
N ILE A 217 8.27 -7.97 -3.86
CA ILE A 217 7.23 -7.53 -4.82
C ILE A 217 6.53 -6.26 -4.33
N GLN A 218 6.32 -6.15 -3.02
CA GLN A 218 5.55 -5.08 -2.40
C GLN A 218 5.92 -4.84 -0.95
N PHE A 219 5.51 -3.69 -0.42
CA PHE A 219 5.50 -3.44 1.02
C PHE A 219 4.38 -4.24 1.69
N SER A 220 4.67 -4.88 2.83
CA SER A 220 3.67 -5.70 3.53
C SER A 220 2.40 -4.94 3.97
N GLY A 221 2.52 -3.63 4.20
CA GLY A 221 1.46 -2.68 4.55
C GLY A 221 0.63 -2.21 3.36
N ILE A 222 1.02 -2.56 2.13
CA ILE A 222 0.34 -2.17 0.89
C ILE A 222 0.11 -3.43 0.04
N PRO A 223 -0.83 -4.32 0.44
CA PRO A 223 -0.99 -5.63 -0.16
C PRO A 223 -1.42 -5.59 -1.64
N ASP A 224 -2.00 -4.46 -2.06
CA ASP A 224 -2.54 -4.24 -3.40
C ASP A 224 -1.46 -3.81 -4.40
N MET A 225 -0.22 -3.55 -3.97
CA MET A 225 0.82 -2.98 -4.84
C MET A 225 1.15 -3.85 -6.05
N LYS A 226 1.08 -5.18 -5.91
CA LYS A 226 1.22 -6.15 -7.02
C LYS A 226 0.18 -5.99 -8.13
N THR A 227 -0.94 -5.33 -7.87
CA THR A 227 -2.04 -5.13 -8.84
C THR A 227 -1.87 -3.86 -9.69
N TYR A 228 -0.93 -2.99 -9.30
CA TYR A 228 -0.73 -1.67 -9.91
C TYR A 228 0.08 -1.78 -11.21
N SER A 229 -0.48 -2.42 -12.22
CA SER A 229 0.19 -2.78 -13.48
C SER A 229 0.66 -1.59 -14.35
N GLN A 230 0.32 -0.36 -13.97
CA GLN A 230 0.75 0.86 -14.65
C GLN A 230 2.11 1.37 -14.15
N PHE A 231 2.61 0.81 -13.05
CA PHE A 231 3.79 1.30 -12.36
C PHE A 231 4.80 0.18 -12.06
N SER A 232 6.08 0.52 -12.18
CA SER A 232 7.17 -0.24 -11.57
C SER A 232 7.49 0.36 -10.21
N PHE A 233 7.90 -0.48 -9.27
CA PHE A 233 8.33 -0.06 -7.95
C PHE A 233 9.63 -0.76 -7.60
N GLU A 234 10.54 0.00 -6.98
CA GLU A 234 11.83 -0.49 -6.56
C GLU A 234 12.04 -0.12 -5.11
N PHE A 235 12.44 -1.11 -4.31
CA PHE A 235 13.01 -0.87 -2.99
C PHE A 235 14.40 -1.47 -2.95
N ILE A 236 15.38 -0.59 -3.07
CA ILE A 236 16.78 -0.94 -3.14
C ILE A 236 17.33 -0.96 -1.73
N ILE A 237 17.99 -2.05 -1.36
CA ILE A 237 18.75 -2.18 -0.12
C ILE A 237 20.17 -2.61 -0.49
N ARG A 238 21.11 -1.67 -0.42
CA ARG A 238 22.54 -1.88 -0.66
C ARG A 238 23.36 -1.29 0.49
N PRO A 239 24.65 -1.66 0.64
CA PRO A 239 25.50 -1.11 1.70
C PRO A 239 25.71 0.42 1.63
N ASP A 240 25.56 1.01 0.44
CA ASP A 240 25.80 2.43 0.16
C ASP A 240 24.51 3.26 0.07
N GLU A 241 23.36 2.64 -0.21
CA GLU A 241 22.06 3.32 -0.34
C GLU A 241 20.87 2.40 -0.01
N VAL A 242 19.84 2.97 0.59
CA VAL A 242 18.56 2.31 0.86
C VAL A 242 17.43 3.24 0.48
N PHE A 243 16.67 2.94 -0.56
CA PHE A 243 15.62 3.83 -1.03
C PHE A 243 14.46 3.13 -1.73
N TYR A 244 13.30 3.78 -1.68
CA TYR A 244 12.14 3.51 -2.52
C TYR A 244 12.10 4.46 -3.71
N SER A 245 11.75 3.93 -4.89
CA SER A 245 11.42 4.70 -6.08
C SER A 245 10.26 4.02 -6.84
N PHE A 246 9.59 4.78 -7.69
CA PHE A 246 8.57 4.25 -8.59
C PHE A 246 8.68 4.87 -9.97
N PHE A 247 8.18 4.18 -10.98
CA PHE A 247 8.18 4.63 -12.37
C PHE A 247 6.82 4.34 -13.00
N ALA A 248 6.37 5.19 -13.90
CA ALA A 248 5.21 4.89 -14.75
C ALA A 248 5.69 4.20 -16.03
N HIS A 249 4.96 3.19 -16.50
CA HIS A 249 5.31 2.50 -17.75
C HIS A 249 5.03 3.34 -19.00
N ASP A 250 4.04 4.22 -18.92
CA ASP A 250 3.68 5.15 -19.99
C ASP A 250 4.00 6.58 -19.54
N ALA A 251 4.77 7.29 -20.35
CA ALA A 251 5.20 8.65 -20.07
C ALA A 251 4.03 9.66 -20.03
N SER A 252 2.86 9.31 -20.55
CA SER A 252 1.64 10.11 -20.44
C SER A 252 0.98 10.03 -19.06
N ILE A 253 1.32 9.02 -18.25
CA ILE A 253 0.76 8.85 -16.91
C ILE A 253 1.47 9.81 -15.95
N ILE A 254 0.78 10.88 -15.59
CA ILE A 254 1.23 11.82 -14.56
C ILE A 254 0.76 11.28 -13.20
N SER A 255 1.71 10.86 -12.36
CA SER A 255 1.43 10.39 -11.00
C SER A 255 2.44 10.96 -10.01
N ARG A 256 1.99 11.11 -8.75
CA ARG A 256 2.81 11.55 -7.64
C ARG A 256 2.37 10.88 -6.34
N LEU A 257 3.29 10.78 -5.39
CA LEU A 257 3.01 10.39 -4.01
C LEU A 257 3.22 11.60 -3.11
N THR A 258 2.23 11.98 -2.30
CA THR A 258 2.29 13.22 -1.50
C THR A 258 1.84 12.99 -0.07
N VAL A 259 2.51 13.64 0.89
CA VAL A 259 2.14 13.68 2.31
C VAL A 259 1.31 14.92 2.59
N LEU A 260 0.06 14.74 2.98
CA LEU A 260 -0.85 15.84 3.32
C LEU A 260 -0.63 16.36 4.75
N PRO A 261 -0.98 17.64 5.03
CA PRO A 261 -0.99 18.21 6.39
C PRO A 261 -1.95 17.49 7.34
N SER A 262 -2.87 16.67 6.82
CA SER A 262 -3.80 15.86 7.60
C SER A 262 -3.22 14.52 8.07
N GLY A 263 -1.95 14.23 7.78
CA GLY A 263 -1.33 12.95 8.15
C GLY A 263 -1.71 11.79 7.23
N ILE A 264 -1.95 12.07 5.95
CA ILE A 264 -2.28 11.05 4.94
C ILE A 264 -1.20 11.05 3.87
N LEU A 265 -0.64 9.87 3.59
CA LEU A 265 0.16 9.60 2.41
C LEU A 265 -0.77 9.14 1.30
N GLN A 266 -0.74 9.77 0.12
CA GLN A 266 -1.59 9.36 -0.99
C GLN A 266 -0.88 9.38 -2.34
N ARG A 267 -1.20 8.39 -3.17
CA ARG A 267 -0.84 8.37 -4.58
C ARG A 267 -1.96 9.00 -5.38
N LEU A 268 -1.60 9.98 -6.19
CA LEU A 268 -2.52 10.67 -7.09
C LEU A 268 -2.14 10.37 -8.53
N VAL A 269 -3.15 10.25 -9.40
CA VAL A 269 -2.99 10.11 -10.85
C VAL A 269 -3.84 11.17 -11.53
N TRP A 270 -3.25 11.92 -12.46
CA TRP A 270 -3.98 12.92 -13.22
C TRP A 270 -4.85 12.26 -14.27
N ILE A 271 -6.14 12.61 -14.28
CA ILE A 271 -7.08 12.11 -15.29
C ILE A 271 -7.37 13.23 -16.28
N GLU A 272 -6.86 13.06 -17.50
CA GLU A 272 -6.88 14.10 -18.53
C GLU A 272 -8.30 14.49 -18.95
N HIS A 273 -9.22 13.51 -19.05
CA HIS A 273 -10.62 13.77 -19.42
C HIS A 273 -11.35 14.64 -18.39
N SER A 274 -11.18 14.37 -17.09
CA SER A 274 -11.86 15.11 -16.03
C SER A 274 -11.07 16.31 -15.52
N LYS A 275 -9.80 16.45 -15.93
CA LYS A 275 -8.89 17.51 -15.45
C LYS A 275 -8.79 17.57 -13.93
N LEU A 276 -8.72 16.40 -13.29
CA LEU A 276 -8.68 16.26 -11.84
C LEU A 276 -7.65 15.21 -11.43
N TRP A 277 -7.10 15.40 -10.23
CA TRP A 277 -6.31 14.38 -9.55
C TRP A 277 -7.24 13.32 -8.96
N SER A 278 -7.10 12.08 -9.42
CA SER A 278 -7.77 10.93 -8.83
C SER A 278 -6.89 10.35 -7.71
N VAL A 279 -7.50 10.08 -6.54
CA VAL A 279 -6.85 9.36 -5.44
C VAL A 279 -6.78 7.89 -5.83
N PHE A 280 -5.57 7.43 -6.16
CA PHE A 280 -5.34 6.05 -6.60
C PHE A 280 -5.24 5.10 -5.40
N TRP A 281 -4.54 5.52 -4.34
CA TRP A 281 -4.61 4.90 -3.00
C TRP A 281 -4.15 5.92 -1.95
N PHE A 282 -4.46 5.68 -0.69
CA PHE A 282 -3.97 6.45 0.45
C PHE A 282 -3.69 5.56 1.65
N ALA A 283 -2.93 6.05 2.63
CA ALA A 283 -2.67 5.41 3.91
C ALA A 283 -2.52 6.48 5.01
N PRO A 284 -2.96 6.22 6.27
CA PRO A 284 -3.71 5.04 6.75
C PRO A 284 -5.11 4.92 6.10
N ARG A 285 -5.61 3.69 5.88
CA ARG A 285 -6.96 3.44 5.30
C ARG A 285 -8.03 3.10 6.33
N ASP A 286 -7.66 2.34 7.36
CA ASP A 286 -8.58 1.81 8.37
C ASP A 286 -7.92 1.80 9.76
N GLN A 287 -8.66 1.37 10.78
CA GLN A 287 -8.17 1.32 12.15
C GLN A 287 -6.95 0.39 12.34
N CYS A 288 -6.79 -0.62 11.47
CA CYS A 288 -5.66 -1.56 11.51
C CYS A 288 -4.40 -1.05 10.82
N ASP A 289 -4.47 0.09 10.11
CA ASP A 289 -3.30 0.72 9.49
C ASP A 289 -2.54 1.62 10.47
N TYR A 290 -3.21 2.18 11.48
CA TYR A 290 -2.52 2.89 12.56
C TYR A 290 -1.54 1.96 13.28
N VAL A 291 -0.47 2.51 13.82
CA VAL A 291 0.59 1.68 14.42
C VAL A 291 0.10 0.95 15.67
N SER A 292 0.09 -0.38 15.59
CA SER A 292 -0.09 -1.31 16.70
C SER A 292 -1.35 -1.14 17.56
N PRO A 293 -2.56 -0.99 16.99
CA PRO A 293 -3.82 -0.82 17.73
C PRO A 293 -4.13 -2.00 18.67
N CYS A 294 -3.67 -3.20 18.33
CA CYS A 294 -3.90 -4.43 19.10
C CYS A 294 -2.73 -4.81 20.03
N GLY A 295 -1.76 -3.90 20.21
CA GLY A 295 -0.62 -4.11 21.10
C GLY A 295 0.30 -5.29 20.70
N PRO A 296 1.26 -5.65 21.57
CA PRO A 296 2.17 -6.78 21.32
C PRO A 296 1.44 -8.13 21.28
N ASN A 297 1.73 -8.95 20.28
CA ASN A 297 1.15 -10.28 20.04
C ASN A 297 -0.38 -10.31 19.83
N GLY A 298 -1.00 -9.14 19.66
CA GLY A 298 -2.35 -9.03 19.11
C GLY A 298 -2.27 -8.86 17.59
N VAL A 299 -3.32 -9.28 16.90
CA VAL A 299 -3.46 -9.17 15.44
C VAL A 299 -4.73 -8.40 15.11
N CYS A 300 -4.62 -7.46 14.18
CA CYS A 300 -5.75 -6.66 13.72
C CYS A 300 -6.38 -7.24 12.45
N ASP A 301 -7.70 -7.42 12.43
CA ASP A 301 -8.50 -7.76 11.25
C ASP A 301 -9.64 -6.74 11.11
N SER A 302 -9.60 -5.93 10.05
CA SER A 302 -10.62 -4.91 9.81
C SER A 302 -11.99 -5.48 9.41
N ASN A 303 -12.09 -6.80 9.18
CA ASN A 303 -13.35 -7.50 8.91
C ASN A 303 -13.95 -8.16 10.16
N ASN A 304 -13.25 -8.17 11.29
CA ASN A 304 -13.74 -8.71 12.55
C ASN A 304 -14.37 -7.62 13.43
N SER A 305 -15.23 -8.05 14.36
CA SER A 305 -15.74 -7.20 15.43
C SER A 305 -15.69 -8.00 16.74
N PRO A 306 -14.79 -7.67 17.69
CA PRO A 306 -13.80 -6.58 17.67
C PRO A 306 -12.70 -6.78 16.61
N ILE A 307 -12.01 -5.69 16.26
CA ILE A 307 -10.93 -5.74 15.24
C ILE A 307 -9.65 -6.42 15.74
N CYS A 308 -9.49 -6.58 17.06
CA CYS A 308 -8.30 -7.14 17.67
C CYS A 308 -8.57 -8.55 18.19
N ASP A 309 -7.73 -9.49 17.78
CA ASP A 309 -7.67 -10.85 18.31
C ASP A 309 -6.27 -11.14 18.85
N CYS A 310 -6.14 -12.14 19.73
CA CYS A 310 -4.83 -12.66 20.11
C CYS A 310 -4.34 -13.69 19.10
N LEU A 311 -3.02 -13.74 18.90
CA LEU A 311 -2.41 -14.83 18.14
C LEU A 311 -2.76 -16.19 18.75
N HIS A 312 -2.84 -17.24 17.92
CA HIS A 312 -3.14 -18.58 18.43
C HIS A 312 -2.09 -19.05 19.45
N GLY A 313 -2.54 -19.54 20.62
CA GLY A 313 -1.69 -19.82 21.79
C GLY A 313 -1.43 -18.62 22.70
N PHE A 314 -2.19 -17.53 22.55
CA PHE A 314 -2.12 -16.33 23.39
C PHE A 314 -3.50 -15.93 23.89
N ARG A 315 -3.51 -15.18 25.00
CA ARG A 315 -4.70 -14.58 25.61
C ARG A 315 -4.48 -13.10 25.95
N PRO A 316 -5.57 -12.31 26.13
CA PRO A 316 -5.45 -10.91 26.48
C PRO A 316 -4.63 -10.72 27.76
N LYS A 317 -3.70 -9.76 27.73
CA LYS A 317 -2.93 -9.39 28.91
C LYS A 317 -3.81 -8.75 29.99
N ASN A 318 -4.78 -7.93 29.55
CA ASN A 318 -5.76 -7.26 30.38
C ASN A 318 -7.18 -7.53 29.84
N PRO A 319 -7.85 -8.60 30.30
CA PRO A 319 -9.18 -8.97 29.81
C PRO A 319 -10.24 -7.87 29.97
N THR A 320 -10.18 -7.11 31.07
CA THR A 320 -11.14 -6.03 31.34
C THR A 320 -11.09 -4.92 30.28
N ASN A 321 -9.88 -4.47 29.91
CA ASN A 321 -9.72 -3.48 28.84
C ASN A 321 -10.05 -4.09 27.47
N TRP A 322 -9.68 -5.36 27.26
CA TRP A 322 -9.96 -6.09 26.02
C TRP A 322 -11.45 -6.18 25.72
N ASP A 323 -12.28 -6.50 26.73
CA ASP A 323 -13.74 -6.54 26.62
C ASP A 323 -14.35 -5.15 26.31
N LEU A 324 -13.64 -4.08 26.70
CA LEU A 324 -13.97 -2.69 26.34
C LEU A 324 -13.37 -2.25 24.99
N ARG A 325 -12.82 -3.19 24.22
CA ARG A 325 -12.19 -2.99 22.90
C ARG A 325 -10.90 -2.15 22.94
N ASP A 326 -10.24 -2.08 24.09
CA ASP A 326 -8.89 -1.55 24.23
C ASP A 326 -7.87 -2.69 24.15
N GLY A 327 -7.28 -2.85 22.96
CA GLY A 327 -6.26 -3.85 22.67
C GLY A 327 -4.82 -3.40 22.96
N SER A 328 -4.61 -2.17 23.48
CA SER A 328 -3.28 -1.55 23.55
C SER A 328 -2.27 -2.34 24.41
N ASP A 329 -2.74 -3.03 25.44
CA ASP A 329 -1.93 -3.91 26.32
C ASP A 329 -1.43 -5.18 25.61
N GLY A 330 -2.07 -5.56 24.49
CA GLY A 330 -1.77 -6.75 23.71
C GLY A 330 -2.05 -8.07 24.44
N CYS A 331 -1.35 -9.11 24.01
CA CYS A 331 -1.56 -10.49 24.42
C CYS A 331 -0.30 -11.12 25.01
N VAL A 332 -0.51 -12.08 25.90
CA VAL A 332 0.52 -12.91 26.52
C VAL A 332 0.29 -14.37 26.16
N ARG A 333 1.33 -15.18 26.18
CA ARG A 333 1.23 -16.62 25.90
C ARG A 333 0.27 -17.30 26.89
N GLU A 334 -0.51 -18.23 26.38
CA GLU A 334 -1.30 -19.13 27.22
C GLU A 334 -0.36 -20.08 27.97
N THR A 335 0.49 -20.78 27.22
CA THR A 335 1.47 -21.73 27.76
C THR A 335 2.89 -21.18 27.62
N ALA A 336 3.70 -21.36 28.67
CA ALA A 336 5.11 -20.98 28.65
C ALA A 336 5.91 -21.87 27.66
N LEU A 337 6.87 -21.26 26.97
CA LEU A 337 7.78 -21.98 26.07
C LEU A 337 8.71 -22.92 26.85
N ASP A 338 9.06 -24.04 26.24
CA ASP A 338 9.97 -25.05 26.76
C ASP A 338 11.16 -25.27 25.80
N CYS A 339 11.85 -24.16 25.51
CA CYS A 339 12.98 -24.12 24.59
C CYS A 339 14.11 -25.09 24.98
N ARG A 340 14.36 -25.28 26.29
CA ARG A 340 15.48 -26.11 26.77
C ARG A 340 15.32 -27.58 26.38
N ASN A 341 14.09 -28.07 26.36
CA ASN A 341 13.78 -29.43 25.94
C ASN A 341 13.49 -29.53 24.44
N GLY A 342 13.48 -28.40 23.72
CA GLY A 342 13.30 -28.36 22.26
C GLY A 342 11.90 -28.77 21.79
N THR A 343 10.88 -28.61 22.64
CA THR A 343 9.50 -29.04 22.36
C THR A 343 8.66 -27.97 21.69
N ASP A 344 9.09 -26.70 21.73
CA ASP A 344 8.42 -25.59 21.06
C ASP A 344 8.22 -25.85 19.56
N GLY A 345 7.15 -25.28 19.00
CA GLY A 345 6.91 -25.27 17.56
C GLY A 345 6.42 -23.92 17.08
N PHE A 346 5.77 -23.92 15.91
CA PHE A 346 5.26 -22.69 15.30
C PHE A 346 3.83 -22.86 14.79
N ASN A 347 3.00 -21.87 15.06
CA ASN A 347 1.72 -21.68 14.38
C ASN A 347 1.92 -20.71 13.21
N GLN A 348 1.32 -21.04 12.06
CA GLN A 348 1.34 -20.18 10.88
C GLN A 348 0.18 -19.18 10.93
N LEU A 349 0.51 -17.91 10.77
CA LEU A 349 -0.44 -16.84 10.50
C LEU A 349 -0.31 -16.44 9.02
N SER A 350 -1.31 -16.80 8.22
CA SER A 350 -1.34 -16.47 6.79
C SER A 350 -1.85 -15.05 6.55
N SER A 351 -1.48 -14.50 5.38
CA SER A 351 -1.92 -13.18 4.92
C SER A 351 -1.62 -12.03 5.87
N ALA A 352 -0.52 -12.12 6.62
CA ALA A 352 -0.12 -11.10 7.57
C ALA A 352 0.61 -9.93 6.89
N LYS A 353 0.38 -8.71 7.39
CA LYS A 353 1.39 -7.65 7.43
C LYS A 353 2.42 -8.08 8.48
N LEU A 354 3.66 -8.33 8.07
CA LEU A 354 4.71 -8.76 9.00
C LEU A 354 4.91 -7.74 10.12
N PRO A 355 5.26 -8.14 11.35
CA PRO A 355 5.47 -7.22 12.48
C PRO A 355 6.53 -6.15 12.20
N ASP A 356 6.58 -5.12 13.04
CA ASP A 356 7.66 -4.11 13.03
C ASP A 356 9.04 -4.81 13.02
N THR A 357 9.93 -4.42 12.10
CA THR A 357 11.26 -5.05 11.96
C THR A 357 12.41 -4.19 12.47
N SER A 358 12.18 -3.02 13.08
CA SER A 358 13.25 -2.16 13.62
C SER A 358 14.15 -2.90 14.64
N ARG A 359 13.66 -3.99 15.25
CA ARG A 359 14.44 -4.87 16.17
C ARG A 359 14.55 -6.33 15.70
N ALA A 360 14.22 -6.60 14.44
CA ALA A 360 14.34 -7.94 13.88
C ALA A 360 15.78 -8.24 13.44
N VAL A 361 16.14 -9.52 13.43
CA VAL A 361 17.40 -10.02 12.88
C VAL A 361 17.14 -10.55 11.48
N VAL A 362 17.88 -10.06 10.50
CA VAL A 362 17.70 -10.40 9.09
C VAL A 362 18.90 -11.19 8.57
N ASN A 363 18.65 -12.33 7.93
CA ASN A 363 19.66 -13.10 7.21
C ASN A 363 19.12 -13.53 5.84
N ARG A 364 19.56 -12.86 4.78
CA ARG A 364 19.09 -13.09 3.40
C ARG A 364 19.67 -14.37 2.76
N SER A 365 20.65 -15.02 3.39
CA SER A 365 21.28 -16.25 2.88
C SER A 365 20.54 -17.53 3.30
N LEU A 366 19.66 -17.46 4.30
CA LEU A 366 18.92 -18.63 4.78
C LEU A 366 17.67 -18.85 3.94
N ASN A 367 17.30 -20.13 3.73
CA ASN A 367 15.96 -20.49 3.29
C ASN A 367 14.99 -20.60 4.48
N LEU A 368 13.71 -20.80 4.19
CA LEU A 368 12.66 -20.82 5.22
C LEU A 368 12.87 -21.93 6.27
N GLN A 369 13.30 -23.13 5.85
CA GLN A 369 13.57 -24.24 6.78
C GLN A 369 14.77 -23.94 7.69
N GLN A 370 15.84 -23.40 7.13
CA GLN A 370 17.00 -22.97 7.90
C GLN A 370 16.65 -21.84 8.87
N CYS A 371 15.73 -20.95 8.48
CA CYS A 371 15.20 -19.89 9.33
C CYS A 371 14.42 -20.47 10.52
N ARG A 372 13.56 -21.46 10.27
CA ARG A 372 12.85 -22.22 11.32
C ARG A 372 13.84 -22.82 12.32
N ASP A 373 14.85 -23.53 11.83
CA ASP A 373 15.82 -24.20 12.69
C ASP A 373 16.69 -23.21 13.47
N ALA A 374 17.03 -22.06 12.86
CA ALA A 374 17.73 -20.97 13.53
C ALA A 374 16.89 -20.35 14.65
N CYS A 375 15.59 -20.15 14.43
CA CYS A 375 14.67 -19.63 15.42
C CYS A 375 14.48 -20.60 16.60
N LEU A 376 14.35 -21.91 16.34
CA LEU A 376 14.26 -22.92 17.42
C LEU A 376 15.49 -22.92 18.33
N ARG A 377 16.69 -22.83 17.73
CA ARG A 377 17.96 -22.77 18.47
C ARG A 377 18.11 -21.51 19.31
N ASN A 378 17.46 -20.42 18.94
CA ASN A 378 17.49 -19.16 19.68
C ASN A 378 16.29 -19.08 20.62
N CYS A 379 16.47 -19.34 21.92
CA CYS A 379 15.37 -19.31 22.90
C CYS A 379 14.68 -17.94 23.06
N SER A 380 15.30 -16.85 22.58
CA SER A 380 14.67 -15.53 22.56
C SER A 380 13.81 -15.31 21.32
N CYS A 381 13.90 -16.17 20.29
CA CYS A 381 13.13 -16.02 19.06
C CYS A 381 11.63 -16.20 19.33
N THR A 382 10.82 -15.20 18.95
CA THR A 382 9.36 -15.18 19.13
C THR A 382 8.61 -15.58 17.87
N GLY A 383 9.24 -15.46 16.70
CA GLY A 383 8.70 -15.90 15.41
C GLY A 383 9.65 -15.60 14.27
N TYR A 384 9.32 -16.12 13.08
CA TYR A 384 10.11 -15.90 11.87
C TYR A 384 9.23 -15.81 10.62
N ALA A 385 9.78 -15.23 9.57
CA ALA A 385 9.17 -15.16 8.24
C ALA A 385 10.27 -15.14 7.16
N ALA A 386 9.88 -15.41 5.91
CA ALA A 386 10.77 -15.15 4.79
C ALA A 386 11.03 -13.65 4.61
N ALA A 387 12.21 -13.28 4.10
CA ALA A 387 12.54 -11.88 3.85
C ALA A 387 12.04 -11.38 2.50
N SER A 388 12.02 -12.25 1.48
CA SER A 388 11.52 -11.91 0.16
C SER A 388 10.97 -13.12 -0.59
N VAL A 389 10.17 -12.86 -1.62
CA VAL A 389 9.78 -13.84 -2.64
C VAL A 389 10.49 -13.51 -3.95
N ASN A 390 10.96 -14.54 -4.65
CA ASN A 390 11.58 -14.37 -5.96
C ASN A 390 10.54 -14.48 -7.11
N SER A 391 10.98 -14.26 -8.34
CA SER A 391 10.13 -14.32 -9.54
C SER A 391 9.48 -15.70 -9.79
N SER A 392 10.04 -16.77 -9.22
CA SER A 392 9.48 -18.12 -9.27
C SER A 392 8.49 -18.41 -8.13
N GLY A 393 8.17 -17.42 -7.28
CA GLY A 393 7.29 -17.59 -6.13
C GLY A 393 7.97 -18.27 -4.93
N ILE A 394 9.28 -18.48 -4.97
CA ILE A 394 10.03 -19.14 -3.89
C ILE A 394 10.45 -18.09 -2.87
N TRP A 395 10.06 -18.34 -1.63
CA TRP A 395 10.42 -17.52 -0.47
C TRP A 395 11.87 -17.75 -0.04
N ASN A 396 12.62 -16.67 0.12
CA ASN A 396 14.03 -16.64 0.47
C ASN A 396 14.33 -15.63 1.58
N GLY A 397 15.46 -15.82 2.23
CA GLY A 397 15.88 -15.02 3.37
C GLY A 397 15.06 -15.30 4.62
N CYS A 398 15.52 -14.72 5.72
CA CYS A 398 15.00 -14.98 7.05
C CYS A 398 14.90 -13.67 7.82
N ILE A 399 13.72 -13.36 8.35
CA ILE A 399 13.48 -12.32 9.34
C ILE A 399 13.08 -13.03 10.62
N MET A 400 13.79 -12.78 11.72
CA MET A 400 13.50 -13.34 13.05
C MET A 400 13.25 -12.22 14.05
N TRP A 401 12.20 -12.37 14.84
CA TRP A 401 11.90 -11.46 15.94
C TRP A 401 12.35 -12.06 17.27
N THR A 402 12.82 -11.21 18.18
CA THR A 402 13.24 -11.59 19.54
C THR A 402 12.44 -10.88 20.64
N THR A 403 11.50 -10.03 20.24
CA THR A 403 10.62 -9.26 21.14
C THR A 403 9.16 -9.56 20.80
N GLY A 404 8.22 -8.97 21.55
CA GLY A 404 6.79 -9.09 21.23
C GLY A 404 6.50 -8.63 19.81
N LEU A 405 5.61 -9.34 19.12
CA LEU A 405 5.29 -9.06 17.73
C LEU A 405 4.29 -7.90 17.67
N THR A 406 4.73 -6.71 17.25
CA THR A 406 3.91 -5.49 17.24
C THR A 406 3.50 -5.08 15.83
N ASP A 407 2.44 -4.28 15.74
CA ASP A 407 1.89 -3.76 14.47
C ASP A 407 1.54 -4.87 13.45
N LEU A 408 0.90 -5.92 13.94
CA LEU A 408 0.39 -7.03 13.16
C LEU A 408 -1.03 -6.77 12.68
N ARG A 409 -1.29 -7.07 11.40
CA ARG A 409 -2.64 -7.18 10.84
C ARG A 409 -2.72 -8.31 9.84
N VAL A 410 -3.93 -8.77 9.54
CA VAL A 410 -4.22 -9.70 8.46
C VAL A 410 -5.01 -9.03 7.34
N TYR A 411 -4.93 -9.62 6.15
CA TYR A 411 -5.70 -9.22 4.98
C TYR A 411 -6.58 -10.36 4.48
N VAL A 412 -7.70 -10.01 3.85
CA VAL A 412 -8.58 -10.98 3.16
C VAL A 412 -7.86 -11.64 1.98
N SER A 413 -6.98 -10.88 1.30
CA SER A 413 -6.15 -11.38 0.21
C SER A 413 -4.80 -10.66 0.18
N GLY A 414 -3.75 -11.37 -0.22
CA GLY A 414 -2.38 -10.87 -0.13
C GLY A 414 -1.73 -11.16 1.22
N GLY A 415 -0.82 -10.29 1.65
CA GLY A 415 0.01 -10.50 2.84
C GLY A 415 1.06 -11.60 2.65
N GLN A 416 1.64 -12.04 3.77
CA GLN A 416 2.69 -13.05 3.82
C GLN A 416 2.52 -13.94 5.06
N ASP A 417 3.02 -15.18 4.99
CA ASP A 417 3.06 -16.08 6.14
C ASP A 417 4.06 -15.62 7.20
N LEU A 418 3.60 -15.64 8.45
CA LEU A 418 4.38 -15.44 9.66
C LEU A 418 4.29 -16.70 10.53
N TYR A 419 5.42 -17.19 11.01
CA TYR A 419 5.49 -18.37 11.87
C TYR A 419 5.75 -17.94 13.30
N VAL A 420 4.74 -18.02 14.15
CA VAL A 420 4.77 -17.56 15.55
C VAL A 420 5.16 -18.73 16.44
N ARG A 421 6.23 -18.59 17.22
CA ARG A 421 6.69 -19.65 18.13
C ARG A 421 5.62 -19.87 19.20
N VAL A 422 5.33 -21.10 19.57
CA VAL A 422 4.40 -21.47 20.66
C VAL A 422 4.88 -22.73 21.38
N ALA A 423 4.33 -22.99 22.57
CA ALA A 423 4.60 -24.23 23.29
C ALA A 423 3.94 -25.43 22.59
N ALA A 424 4.44 -26.63 22.83
CA ALA A 424 3.92 -27.85 22.21
C ALA A 424 2.41 -28.07 22.43
N ALA A 425 1.90 -27.68 23.60
CA ALA A 425 0.49 -27.81 23.95
C ALA A 425 -0.44 -26.91 23.11
N ASP A 426 0.10 -25.84 22.51
CA ASP A 426 -0.65 -24.86 21.74
C ASP A 426 -0.42 -25.03 20.21
N LEU A 427 0.24 -26.14 19.80
CA LEU A 427 0.41 -26.50 18.40
C LEU A 427 -0.86 -27.13 17.83
N GLY A 428 -1.20 -26.76 16.59
CA GLY A 428 -2.14 -27.55 15.79
C GLY A 428 -3.60 -27.50 16.21
N THR A 429 -4.05 -26.44 16.88
CA THR A 429 -5.48 -26.17 17.08
C THR A 429 -5.89 -24.93 16.32
N SER A 430 -5.97 -25.03 14.99
CA SER A 430 -6.99 -24.23 14.33
C SER A 430 -8.31 -24.60 15.02
N ARG A 431 -8.90 -23.69 15.80
CA ARG A 431 -10.36 -23.64 15.72
C ARG A 431 -10.61 -23.42 14.24
N ALA A 432 -11.07 -24.46 13.54
CA ALA A 432 -11.73 -24.26 12.26
C ALA A 432 -12.62 -23.04 12.49
N LYS A 433 -12.42 -21.95 11.74
CA LYS A 433 -13.27 -20.76 11.91
C LYS A 433 -14.70 -21.29 11.84
N SER A 434 -15.46 -21.29 12.93
CA SER A 434 -16.87 -21.59 12.85
C SER A 434 -17.56 -20.28 12.49
N LEU A 435 -18.50 -20.33 11.55
CA LEU A 435 -19.46 -19.24 11.43
C LEU A 435 -20.37 -19.35 12.65
N SER A 436 -20.22 -18.45 13.62
CA SER A 436 -21.19 -18.32 14.71
C SER A 436 -22.44 -17.65 14.15
N ILE A 437 -23.55 -18.39 14.19
CA ILE A 437 -24.86 -17.95 13.68
C ILE A 437 -25.73 -17.61 14.89
N ASP A 438 -25.95 -16.32 15.12
CA ASP A 438 -26.74 -15.82 16.27
C ASP A 438 -28.22 -16.26 16.16
N ASP A 439 -28.69 -17.02 17.13
CA ASP A 439 -30.06 -17.55 17.18
C ASP A 439 -30.93 -16.69 18.08
N GLY A 440 -31.55 -15.65 17.50
CA GLY A 440 -32.47 -14.75 18.20
C GLY A 440 -33.77 -15.38 18.73
N ALA A 441 -33.89 -16.71 18.84
CA ALA A 441 -35.10 -17.39 19.32
C ALA A 441 -34.87 -18.54 20.32
N ASP A 442 -33.68 -19.11 20.43
CA ASP A 442 -33.32 -20.04 21.51
C ASP A 442 -31.79 -20.20 21.50
N GLY A 443 -31.07 -19.60 22.47
CA GLY A 443 -29.61 -19.38 22.43
C GLY A 443 -28.71 -20.63 22.35
N LYS A 444 -28.70 -21.31 21.19
CA LYS A 444 -27.72 -22.31 20.79
C LYS A 444 -27.00 -21.81 19.55
N ASP A 445 -25.73 -21.45 19.71
CA ASP A 445 -24.84 -21.16 18.58
C ASP A 445 -24.73 -22.40 17.69
N LEU A 446 -25.12 -22.27 16.42
CA LEU A 446 -24.86 -23.29 15.40
C LEU A 446 -23.46 -23.04 14.83
N ASP A 447 -22.47 -23.80 15.29
CA ASP A 447 -21.11 -23.76 14.77
C ASP A 447 -21.05 -24.48 13.40
N LEU A 448 -21.09 -23.72 12.31
CA LEU A 448 -20.87 -24.26 10.96
C LEU A 448 -19.39 -24.15 10.58
N PRO A 449 -18.70 -25.26 10.24
CA PRO A 449 -17.28 -25.22 9.83
C PRO A 449 -17.02 -24.35 8.59
N LEU A 450 -16.00 -23.47 8.66
CA LEU A 450 -15.42 -22.80 7.50
C LEU A 450 -14.19 -23.55 6.99
N TYR A 451 -14.20 -23.84 5.71
CA TYR A 451 -13.07 -24.42 4.99
C TYR A 451 -12.35 -23.32 4.20
N ASP A 452 -11.03 -23.38 4.13
CA ASP A 452 -10.26 -22.54 3.22
C ASP A 452 -10.41 -23.01 1.77
N LEU A 453 -10.20 -22.09 0.82
CA LEU A 453 -10.37 -22.38 -0.60
C LEU A 453 -9.32 -23.38 -1.12
N GLY A 454 -8.14 -23.46 -0.49
CA GLY A 454 -7.10 -24.43 -0.82
C GLY A 454 -7.58 -25.85 -0.57
N THR A 455 -8.10 -26.11 0.63
CA THR A 455 -8.70 -27.39 1.02
C THR A 455 -9.84 -27.81 0.08
N ILE A 456 -10.70 -26.87 -0.32
CA ILE A 456 -11.78 -27.15 -1.28
C ILE A 456 -11.25 -27.42 -2.68
N ALA A 457 -10.21 -26.71 -3.12
CA ALA A 457 -9.56 -26.95 -4.40
C ALA A 457 -8.92 -28.35 -4.41
N ASP A 458 -8.18 -28.72 -3.37
CA ASP A 458 -7.54 -30.04 -3.25
C ASP A 458 -8.59 -31.16 -3.23
N ALA A 459 -9.66 -30.98 -2.45
CA ALA A 459 -10.76 -31.93 -2.34
C ALA A 459 -11.48 -32.19 -3.67
N THR A 460 -11.44 -31.24 -4.61
CA THR A 460 -12.14 -31.30 -5.90
C THR A 460 -11.22 -31.52 -7.09
N ASP A 461 -9.92 -31.73 -6.86
CA ASP A 461 -8.88 -31.72 -7.91
C ASP A 461 -8.96 -30.43 -8.73
N ASN A 462 -8.87 -29.30 -8.04
CA ASN A 462 -8.98 -27.95 -8.56
C ASN A 462 -10.25 -27.71 -9.39
N PHE A 463 -11.42 -28.15 -8.87
CA PHE A 463 -12.72 -28.08 -9.55
C PHE A 463 -12.72 -28.76 -10.93
N SER A 464 -12.04 -29.91 -11.04
CA SER A 464 -11.95 -30.70 -12.27
C SER A 464 -13.32 -31.04 -12.85
N ILE A 465 -13.43 -30.95 -14.18
CA ILE A 465 -14.65 -31.31 -14.91
C ILE A 465 -15.03 -32.79 -14.69
N HIS A 466 -14.05 -33.65 -14.41
CA HIS A 466 -14.26 -35.07 -14.13
C HIS A 466 -15.00 -35.31 -12.81
N ASN A 467 -14.91 -34.34 -11.88
CA ASN A 467 -15.59 -34.37 -10.60
C ASN A 467 -16.93 -33.63 -10.64
N LYS A 468 -17.34 -33.06 -11.77
CA LYS A 468 -18.59 -32.31 -11.87
C LYS A 468 -19.82 -33.23 -11.80
N LEU A 469 -20.67 -33.02 -10.81
CA LEU A 469 -21.93 -33.74 -10.61
C LEU A 469 -23.09 -33.13 -11.42
N GLY A 470 -23.04 -31.82 -11.66
CA GLY A 470 -24.07 -31.11 -12.41
C GLY A 470 -23.90 -29.60 -12.36
N GLU A 471 -24.75 -28.87 -13.10
CA GLU A 471 -24.78 -27.41 -13.11
C GLU A 471 -26.22 -26.92 -13.29
N GLY A 472 -26.55 -25.79 -12.65
CA GLY A 472 -27.83 -25.10 -12.80
C GLY A 472 -27.64 -23.59 -12.71
N GLY A 473 -28.74 -22.83 -12.64
CA GLY A 473 -28.70 -21.35 -12.64
C GLY A 473 -27.93 -20.71 -11.48
N TYR A 474 -27.66 -21.47 -10.41
CA TYR A 474 -26.92 -21.02 -9.23
C TYR A 474 -25.45 -21.48 -9.20
N GLY A 475 -24.97 -22.11 -10.28
CA GLY A 475 -23.57 -22.52 -10.42
C GLY A 475 -23.37 -24.05 -10.45
N PRO A 476 -22.11 -24.49 -10.67
CA PRO A 476 -21.74 -25.90 -10.77
C PRO A 476 -21.60 -26.58 -9.40
N VAL A 477 -21.82 -27.89 -9.39
CA VAL A 477 -21.63 -28.78 -8.24
C VAL A 477 -20.61 -29.85 -8.58
N TYR A 478 -19.66 -30.07 -7.67
CA TYR A 478 -18.58 -31.05 -7.80
C TYR A 478 -18.66 -32.10 -6.68
N LYS A 479 -18.21 -33.31 -6.98
CA LYS A 479 -17.89 -34.33 -5.99
C LYS A 479 -16.51 -34.01 -5.45
N GLY A 480 -16.33 -34.07 -4.13
CA GLY A 480 -15.03 -33.93 -3.52
C GLY A 480 -14.82 -34.93 -2.40
N LYS A 481 -13.57 -35.00 -1.93
CA LYS A 481 -13.17 -35.79 -0.76
C LYS A 481 -12.42 -34.89 0.22
N LEU A 482 -12.95 -34.72 1.42
CA LEU A 482 -12.29 -33.97 2.51
C LEU A 482 -11.38 -34.91 3.33
N GLU A 483 -10.65 -34.34 4.30
CA GLU A 483 -9.82 -35.12 5.24
C GLU A 483 -10.67 -36.23 5.90
N GLU A 484 -10.07 -37.41 6.09
CA GLU A 484 -10.73 -38.67 6.50
C GLU A 484 -11.56 -39.41 5.42
N GLU A 485 -11.33 -39.15 4.12
CA GLU A 485 -12.02 -39.82 2.99
C GLU A 485 -13.54 -39.58 2.93
N GLN A 486 -14.03 -38.54 3.61
CA GLN A 486 -15.45 -38.18 3.59
C GLN A 486 -15.86 -37.63 2.21
N GLU A 487 -16.75 -38.33 1.51
CA GLU A 487 -17.32 -37.87 0.24
C GLU A 487 -18.31 -36.71 0.47
N VAL A 488 -18.13 -35.63 -0.27
CA VAL A 488 -18.96 -34.41 -0.17
C VAL A 488 -19.41 -33.90 -1.53
N ALA A 489 -20.49 -33.13 -1.53
CA ALA A 489 -20.96 -32.37 -2.69
C ALA A 489 -20.66 -30.87 -2.47
N ILE A 490 -19.83 -30.29 -3.35
CA ILE A 490 -19.32 -28.93 -3.24
C ILE A 490 -20.00 -28.07 -4.30
N LYS A 491 -20.89 -27.17 -3.87
CA LYS A 491 -21.62 -26.25 -4.74
C LYS A 491 -20.92 -24.90 -4.75
N ARG A 492 -20.37 -24.53 -5.91
CA ARG A 492 -19.74 -23.22 -6.13
C ARG A 492 -20.78 -22.26 -6.68
N LEU A 493 -21.06 -21.17 -5.96
CA LEU A 493 -22.08 -20.22 -6.35
C LEU A 493 -21.60 -19.31 -7.49
N SER A 494 -22.49 -18.99 -8.43
CA SER A 494 -22.17 -18.12 -9.56
C SER A 494 -21.88 -16.68 -9.12
N LYS A 495 -20.81 -16.09 -9.68
CA LYS A 495 -20.41 -14.67 -9.48
C LYS A 495 -21.41 -13.66 -10.05
N THR A 496 -22.34 -14.10 -10.91
CA THR A 496 -23.35 -13.24 -11.55
C THR A 496 -24.64 -13.10 -10.76
N SER A 497 -24.78 -13.80 -9.63
CA SER A 497 -25.94 -13.62 -8.75
C SER A 497 -25.83 -12.26 -8.06
N MET A 498 -26.86 -11.43 -8.24
CA MET A 498 -26.98 -10.06 -7.70
C MET A 498 -27.09 -10.00 -6.17
N GLN A 499 -26.66 -11.06 -5.46
CA GLN A 499 -26.83 -11.21 -4.03
C GLN A 499 -25.53 -10.89 -3.28
N GLY A 500 -25.60 -10.05 -2.26
CA GLY A 500 -24.48 -9.61 -1.42
C GLY A 500 -23.93 -10.70 -0.49
N LEU A 501 -22.86 -10.39 0.26
CA LEU A 501 -22.31 -11.29 1.28
C LEU A 501 -23.31 -11.55 2.42
N ASP A 502 -24.14 -10.57 2.74
CA ASP A 502 -25.14 -10.66 3.81
C ASP A 502 -26.32 -11.58 3.44
N GLU A 503 -26.72 -11.60 2.17
CA GLU A 503 -27.76 -12.51 1.68
C GLU A 503 -27.25 -13.95 1.64
N PHE A 504 -25.98 -14.16 1.27
CA PHE A 504 -25.33 -15.46 1.40
C PHE A 504 -25.27 -15.93 2.86
N LYS A 505 -24.91 -15.05 3.80
CA LYS A 505 -24.91 -15.37 5.24
C LYS A 505 -26.32 -15.70 5.74
N ASN A 506 -27.34 -14.96 5.31
CA ASN A 506 -28.74 -15.26 5.64
C ASN A 506 -29.20 -16.60 5.06
N GLU A 507 -28.83 -16.93 3.82
CA GLU A 507 -29.17 -18.20 3.19
C GLU A 507 -28.48 -19.38 3.88
N VAL A 508 -27.18 -19.25 4.20
CA VAL A 508 -26.42 -20.23 5.00
C VAL A 508 -27.07 -20.41 6.38
N THR A 509 -27.52 -19.32 7.01
CA THR A 509 -28.23 -19.34 8.29
C THR A 509 -29.52 -20.13 8.22
N VAL A 510 -30.34 -19.91 7.20
CA VAL A 510 -31.61 -20.64 7.03
C VAL A 510 -31.36 -22.12 6.74
N ILE A 511 -30.41 -22.45 5.86
CA ILE A 511 -30.10 -23.84 5.49
C ILE A 511 -29.49 -24.60 6.68
N ALA A 512 -28.59 -23.98 7.44
CA ALA A 512 -28.00 -24.58 8.63
C ALA A 512 -29.05 -24.93 9.70
N LYS A 513 -30.14 -24.14 9.80
CA LYS A 513 -31.27 -24.39 10.70
C LYS A 513 -32.23 -25.49 10.20
N LEU A 514 -32.27 -25.77 8.89
CA LEU A 514 -33.16 -26.77 8.28
C LEU A 514 -32.55 -28.18 8.30
N GLN A 515 -32.31 -28.73 9.50
CA GLN A 515 -31.89 -30.12 9.64
C GLN A 515 -33.09 -31.05 9.75
N HIS A 516 -33.37 -31.80 8.68
CA HIS A 516 -34.43 -32.81 8.67
C HIS A 516 -33.96 -34.07 7.95
N ARG A 517 -34.40 -35.25 8.41
CA ARG A 517 -34.03 -36.56 7.85
C ARG A 517 -34.26 -36.76 6.34
N ASN A 518 -35.04 -35.89 5.72
CA ASN A 518 -35.36 -35.92 4.29
C ASN A 518 -34.78 -34.72 3.51
N LEU A 519 -33.91 -33.92 4.12
CA LEU A 519 -33.20 -32.80 3.48
C LEU A 519 -31.70 -33.09 3.51
N VAL A 520 -30.99 -32.69 2.45
CA VAL A 520 -29.54 -32.85 2.36
C VAL A 520 -28.86 -31.92 3.35
N ARG A 521 -28.03 -32.48 4.24
CA ARG A 521 -27.38 -31.73 5.31
C ARG A 521 -26.21 -30.88 4.79
N LEU A 522 -26.18 -29.63 5.25
CA LEU A 522 -25.04 -28.73 5.09
C LEU A 522 -23.95 -29.09 6.10
N LEU A 523 -22.72 -29.25 5.61
CA LEU A 523 -21.54 -29.64 6.40
C LEU A 523 -20.61 -28.46 6.68
N GLY A 524 -20.60 -27.45 5.81
CA GLY A 524 -19.76 -26.27 5.96
C GLY A 524 -19.87 -25.30 4.79
N CYS A 525 -19.10 -24.22 4.85
CA CYS A 525 -19.00 -23.24 3.75
C CYS A 525 -17.58 -22.68 3.57
N CYS A 526 -17.33 -22.02 2.44
CA CYS A 526 -16.13 -21.21 2.19
C CYS A 526 -16.54 -19.84 1.62
N ILE A 527 -15.92 -18.77 2.14
CA ILE A 527 -16.15 -17.36 1.75
C ILE A 527 -14.84 -16.61 1.40
N GLN A 528 -13.77 -17.34 1.07
CA GLN A 528 -12.46 -16.75 0.77
C GLN A 528 -12.34 -16.24 -0.67
N ALA A 529 -11.53 -15.20 -0.89
CA ALA A 529 -11.20 -14.67 -2.21
C ALA A 529 -12.41 -14.31 -3.12
N GLY A 530 -13.55 -13.94 -2.51
CA GLY A 530 -14.79 -13.65 -3.25
C GLY A 530 -15.51 -14.88 -3.80
N GLU A 531 -15.02 -16.09 -3.49
CA GLU A 531 -15.70 -17.35 -3.75
C GLU A 531 -16.71 -17.63 -2.64
N ARG A 532 -17.88 -18.13 -3.02
CA ARG A 532 -18.93 -18.56 -2.09
C ARG A 532 -19.26 -20.01 -2.40
N VAL A 533 -18.92 -20.89 -1.48
CA VAL A 533 -19.01 -22.33 -1.67
C VAL A 533 -19.77 -22.94 -0.51
N LEU A 534 -20.69 -23.84 -0.83
CA LEU A 534 -21.44 -24.64 0.15
C LEU A 534 -21.00 -26.09 0.05
N ILE A 535 -20.72 -26.72 1.20
CA ILE A 535 -20.32 -28.11 1.30
C ILE A 535 -21.50 -28.89 1.89
N TYR A 536 -22.01 -29.86 1.14
CA TYR A 536 -23.09 -30.75 1.53
C TYR A 536 -22.60 -32.18 1.67
N GLU A 537 -23.37 -33.01 2.37
CA GLU A 537 -23.18 -34.45 2.29
C GLU A 537 -23.42 -34.97 0.86
N TYR A 538 -22.63 -35.96 0.45
CA TYR A 538 -22.77 -36.56 -0.87
C TYR A 538 -23.91 -37.59 -0.89
N MET A 539 -24.75 -37.53 -1.92
CA MET A 539 -25.88 -38.45 -2.11
C MET A 539 -25.54 -39.48 -3.21
N PRO A 540 -25.18 -40.74 -2.86
CA PRO A 540 -24.69 -41.72 -3.83
C PRO A 540 -25.74 -42.18 -4.85
N ASN A 541 -27.03 -42.08 -4.49
CA ASN A 541 -28.15 -42.50 -5.35
C ASN A 541 -28.68 -41.40 -6.27
N GLY A 542 -28.00 -40.25 -6.36
CA GLY A 542 -28.41 -39.13 -7.19
C GLY A 542 -29.66 -38.40 -6.68
N SER A 543 -30.30 -37.61 -7.55
CA SER A 543 -31.44 -36.77 -7.17
C SER A 543 -32.77 -37.54 -7.19
N LEU A 544 -33.69 -37.16 -6.30
CA LEU A 544 -35.05 -37.68 -6.29
C LEU A 544 -35.79 -37.40 -7.61
N ASP A 545 -35.51 -36.27 -8.25
CA ASP A 545 -36.04 -35.91 -9.58
C ASP A 545 -35.67 -36.95 -10.65
N ALA A 546 -34.40 -37.39 -10.66
CA ALA A 546 -33.94 -38.42 -11.58
C ALA A 546 -34.64 -39.78 -11.33
N PHE A 547 -34.93 -40.09 -10.05
CA PHE A 547 -35.62 -41.32 -9.66
C PHE A 547 -37.12 -41.30 -10.00
N LEU A 548 -37.78 -40.14 -9.86
CA LEU A 548 -39.22 -39.99 -10.09
C LEU A 548 -39.58 -39.82 -11.57
N PHE A 549 -38.73 -39.16 -12.36
CA PHE A 549 -39.08 -38.76 -13.73
C PHE A 549 -38.21 -39.39 -14.83
N GLY A 550 -37.26 -40.27 -14.46
CA GLY A 550 -36.64 -41.24 -15.38
C GLY A 550 -35.93 -40.67 -16.62
N GLY A 551 -35.53 -39.40 -16.61
CA GLY A 551 -34.91 -38.74 -17.76
C GLY A 551 -33.51 -38.23 -17.46
N PHE A 552 -32.51 -38.71 -18.20
CA PHE A 552 -31.20 -38.05 -18.34
C PHE A 552 -31.38 -36.68 -19.00
N ARG A 553 -31.83 -35.69 -18.24
CA ARG A 553 -31.56 -34.28 -18.51
C ARG A 553 -30.54 -33.83 -17.48
N LEU A 554 -29.43 -33.26 -17.93
CA LEU A 554 -28.46 -32.53 -17.10
C LEU A 554 -29.21 -31.44 -16.34
N SER A 555 -29.73 -31.80 -15.18
CA SER A 555 -30.32 -30.88 -14.24
C SER A 555 -29.73 -31.22 -12.88
N SER A 556 -29.13 -30.19 -12.29
CA SER A 556 -28.44 -30.23 -11.00
C SER A 556 -29.23 -31.05 -9.96
N PRO A 557 -28.56 -31.87 -9.13
CA PRO A 557 -29.20 -32.59 -8.04
C PRO A 557 -29.86 -31.69 -6.97
N PHE A 558 -29.76 -30.36 -7.12
CA PHE A 558 -30.26 -29.35 -6.19
C PHE A 558 -31.35 -28.46 -6.81
N LYS A 559 -32.24 -28.99 -7.67
CA LYS A 559 -33.28 -28.19 -8.33
C LYS A 559 -34.46 -27.77 -7.44
N SER A 560 -34.45 -28.18 -6.18
CA SER A 560 -35.43 -27.72 -5.18
C SER A 560 -34.82 -27.85 -3.79
N ILE A 561 -34.07 -26.81 -3.40
CA ILE A 561 -34.16 -26.22 -2.07
C ILE A 561 -34.89 -24.89 -2.28
#